data_AF-A0A1M6ZD36-F1
#
_entry.id   AF-A0A1M6ZD36-F1
#
_cell.length_a   1.000
_cell.length_b   1.000
_cell.length_c   1.000
_cell.angle_alpha   90.00
_cell.angle_beta   90.00
_cell.angle_gamma   90.00
#
_symmetry.space_group_name_H-M   'P 1'
#
loop_
_entity.id
_entity.type
_entity.pdbx_description
1 polymer ?
#
loop_
_entity_poly.entity_id
_entity_poly.type
_entity_poly.pdbx_seq_one_letter_code
_entity_poly.pdbx_strand_id
1 'polypeptide(L)'
;MQSIMVRTKDDYYIESKRIRNEVLAMAEALKGEPLRFTITNGITMDVEITKSDLKTIVSKASRDNKFNAIKNALAKDIPSYLKKGRYLGWRRVLEGKHEESAYFAYFDREIGVKTILAMRKMKNGGPYKPYAIIDQYAFENNVGELEIGTPL
;
A
#
# COMPACT_ATOMS: atom_id res chain seq x y z
N MET A 1 9.16 -7.04 -37.89
CA MET A 1 9.15 -7.48 -36.48
C MET A 1 9.53 -6.28 -35.61
N GLN A 2 8.60 -5.75 -34.82
CA GLN A 2 8.97 -4.80 -33.76
C GLN A 2 9.69 -5.62 -32.67
N SER A 3 10.94 -5.27 -32.35
CA SER A 3 11.59 -5.85 -31.19
C SER A 3 10.80 -5.41 -29.96
N ILE A 4 10.38 -6.36 -29.15
CA ILE A 4 9.82 -6.06 -27.84
C ILE A 4 11.00 -5.52 -27.03
N MET A 5 11.08 -4.20 -26.86
CA MET A 5 12.11 -3.60 -25.99
C MET A 5 11.88 -4.12 -24.57
N VAL A 6 12.74 -5.04 -24.14
CA VAL A 6 12.75 -5.56 -22.78
C VAL A 6 13.34 -4.46 -21.90
N ARG A 7 12.54 -3.95 -20.95
CA ARG A 7 12.99 -2.91 -20.02
C ARG A 7 14.15 -3.44 -19.16
N THR A 8 15.19 -2.63 -19.05
CA THR A 8 16.39 -2.93 -18.27
C THR A 8 16.20 -2.60 -16.79
N LYS A 9 17.15 -3.02 -15.95
CA LYS A 9 17.17 -2.63 -14.52
C LYS A 9 17.29 -1.11 -14.34
N ASP A 10 18.00 -0.44 -15.24
CA ASP A 10 18.21 1.01 -15.19
C ASP A 10 16.94 1.77 -15.58
N ASP A 11 16.16 1.25 -16.53
CA ASP A 11 14.84 1.80 -16.87
C ASP A 11 13.91 1.81 -15.66
N TYR A 12 13.88 0.69 -14.91
CA TYR A 12 13.10 0.59 -13.68
C TYR A 12 13.65 1.47 -12.56
N TYR A 13 14.97 1.68 -12.48
CA TYR A 13 15.56 2.62 -11.53
C TYR A 13 15.09 4.06 -11.79
N ILE A 14 15.20 4.52 -13.04
CA ILE A 14 14.81 5.88 -13.45
C ILE A 14 13.30 6.06 -13.23
N GLU A 15 12.49 5.10 -13.67
CA GLU A 15 11.04 5.16 -13.52
C GLU A 15 10.61 5.16 -12.05
N SER A 16 11.15 4.25 -11.23
CA SER A 16 10.86 4.20 -9.80
C SER A 16 11.17 5.53 -9.12
N LYS A 17 12.32 6.15 -9.45
CA LYS A 17 12.71 7.47 -8.92
C LYS A 17 11.75 8.58 -9.36
N ARG A 18 11.36 8.61 -10.64
CA ARG A 18 10.40 9.59 -11.16
C ARG A 18 9.05 9.48 -10.45
N ILE A 19 8.47 8.28 -10.42
CA ILE A 19 7.15 8.05 -9.81
C ILE A 19 7.19 8.33 -8.30
N ARG A 20 8.28 7.96 -7.61
CA ARG A 20 8.47 8.32 -6.20
C ARG A 20 8.37 9.83 -5.98
N ASN A 21 9.03 10.62 -6.83
CA ASN A 21 9.01 12.08 -6.69
C ASN A 21 7.60 12.65 -6.94
N GLU A 22 6.84 12.08 -7.86
CA GLU A 22 5.43 12.45 -8.05
C GLU A 22 4.59 12.18 -6.80
N VAL A 23 4.73 11.00 -6.20
CA VAL A 23 4.00 10.68 -4.96
C VAL A 23 4.45 11.58 -3.81
N LEU A 24 5.74 11.95 -3.74
CA LEU A 24 6.21 12.91 -2.73
C LEU A 24 5.62 14.31 -2.94
N ALA A 25 5.48 14.76 -4.18
CA ALA A 25 4.80 16.03 -4.49
C ALA A 25 3.33 15.98 -4.07
N MET A 26 2.63 14.87 -4.33
CA MET A 26 1.27 14.66 -3.84
C MET A 26 1.22 14.64 -2.31
N ALA A 27 2.19 14.02 -1.64
CA ALA A 27 2.28 14.01 -0.19
C ALA A 27 2.46 15.43 0.38
N GLU A 28 3.18 16.31 -0.30
CA GLU A 28 3.28 17.72 0.10
C GLU A 28 1.95 18.47 -0.05
N ALA A 29 1.14 18.15 -1.06
CA ALA A 29 -0.20 18.72 -1.22
C ALA A 29 -1.17 18.32 -0.08
N LEU A 30 -0.91 17.20 0.61
CA LEU A 30 -1.70 16.74 1.77
C LEU A 30 -1.26 17.39 3.10
N LYS A 31 -0.37 18.39 3.07
CA LYS A 31 0.12 19.03 4.29
C LYS A 31 -0.98 19.89 4.92
N GLY A 32 -1.50 19.45 6.07
CA GLY A 32 -2.58 20.13 6.79
C GLY A 32 -3.98 19.67 6.36
N GLU A 33 -4.10 19.08 5.17
CA GLU A 33 -5.36 18.59 4.60
C GLU A 33 -5.20 17.14 4.15
N PRO A 34 -5.43 16.15 5.03
CA PRO A 34 -5.35 14.76 4.64
C PRO A 34 -6.56 14.36 3.79
N LEU A 35 -6.33 13.42 2.87
CA LEU A 35 -7.38 12.87 2.02
C LEU A 35 -8.25 11.93 2.86
N ARG A 36 -9.57 12.15 2.85
CA ARG A 36 -10.54 11.33 3.58
C ARG A 36 -11.62 10.82 2.66
N PHE A 37 -11.99 9.56 2.81
CA PHE A 37 -13.07 8.92 2.07
C PHE A 37 -13.52 7.65 2.77
N THR A 38 -14.76 7.24 2.51
CA THR A 38 -15.29 5.94 2.94
C THR A 38 -15.28 4.99 1.76
N ILE A 39 -14.93 3.73 2.01
CA ILE A 39 -14.98 2.67 1.00
C ILE A 39 -15.52 1.38 1.59
N THR A 40 -16.29 0.64 0.79
CA THR A 40 -16.78 -0.70 1.13
C THR A 40 -16.28 -1.69 0.09
N ASN A 41 -15.39 -2.59 0.52
CA ASN A 41 -14.87 -3.70 -0.29
C ASN A 41 -14.45 -4.84 0.64
N GLY A 42 -15.30 -5.84 0.85
CA GLY A 42 -15.13 -6.90 1.86
C GLY A 42 -15.25 -6.42 3.32
N ILE A 43 -14.85 -5.17 3.58
CA ILE A 43 -14.97 -4.42 4.83
C ILE A 43 -15.31 -2.96 4.50
N THR A 44 -16.07 -2.30 5.37
CA THR A 44 -16.29 -0.84 5.30
C THR A 44 -15.21 -0.11 6.10
N MET A 45 -14.54 0.84 5.46
CA MET A 45 -13.45 1.61 6.06
C MET A 45 -13.65 3.10 5.83
N ASP A 46 -13.64 3.87 6.90
CA ASP A 46 -13.30 5.30 6.84
C ASP A 46 -11.79 5.44 6.77
N VAL A 47 -11.29 5.95 5.65
CA VAL A 47 -9.87 6.03 5.34
C VAL A 47 -9.40 7.48 5.49
N GLU A 48 -8.24 7.66 6.10
CA GLU A 48 -7.49 8.91 6.11
C GLU A 48 -6.07 8.66 5.59
N ILE A 49 -5.66 9.44 4.59
CA ILE A 49 -4.31 9.39 4.02
C ILE A 49 -3.64 10.73 4.29
N THR A 50 -2.57 10.69 5.08
CA THR A 50 -1.75 11.86 5.37
C THR A 50 -0.49 11.90 4.53
N LYS A 51 0.17 13.07 4.52
CA LYS A 51 1.55 13.23 4.02
C LYS A 51 2.51 12.16 4.55
N SER A 52 2.43 11.86 5.85
CA SER A 52 3.35 10.90 6.49
C SER A 52 3.13 9.48 5.98
N ASP A 53 1.87 9.11 5.74
CA ASP A 53 1.52 7.76 5.26
C ASP A 53 2.07 7.54 3.85
N LEU A 54 1.88 8.49 2.93
CA LEU A 54 2.45 8.40 1.58
C LEU A 54 3.98 8.32 1.59
N LYS A 55 4.66 9.12 2.43
CA LYS A 55 6.12 9.08 2.60
C LYS A 55 6.62 7.75 3.14
N THR A 56 5.84 7.10 3.99
CA THR A 56 6.16 5.79 4.58
C THR A 56 6.04 4.68 3.55
N ILE A 57 5.01 4.74 2.71
CA ILE A 57 4.74 3.70 1.72
C ILE A 57 5.77 3.73 0.60
N VAL A 58 6.11 4.90 0.04
CA VAL A 58 6.98 4.95 -1.14
C VAL A 58 8.42 4.51 -0.84
N SER A 59 8.94 3.61 -1.68
CA SER A 59 10.31 3.11 -1.55
C SER A 59 11.30 3.98 -2.29
N LYS A 60 12.48 4.22 -1.69
CA LYS A 60 13.67 4.65 -2.43
C LYS A 60 14.14 3.51 -3.36
N ALA A 61 14.96 3.86 -4.34
CA ALA A 61 15.58 2.87 -5.22
C ALA A 61 16.37 1.82 -4.41
N SER A 62 16.28 0.56 -4.82
CA SER A 62 16.92 -0.59 -4.17
C SER A 62 17.32 -1.65 -5.21
N ARG A 63 17.66 -2.87 -4.78
CA ARG A 63 17.99 -3.98 -5.70
C ARG A 63 16.79 -4.44 -6.54
N ASP A 64 15.56 -4.22 -6.08
CA ASP A 64 14.33 -4.53 -6.82
C ASP A 64 13.60 -3.26 -7.26
N ASN A 65 14.18 -2.57 -8.25
CA ASN A 65 13.59 -1.34 -8.77
C ASN A 65 12.29 -1.58 -9.55
N LYS A 66 12.06 -2.79 -10.07
CA LYS A 66 10.83 -3.15 -10.77
C LYS A 66 9.66 -3.16 -9.78
N PHE A 67 9.79 -3.87 -8.66
CA PHE A 67 8.77 -3.84 -7.62
C PHE A 67 8.58 -2.43 -7.07
N ASN A 68 9.67 -1.69 -6.80
CA ASN A 68 9.55 -0.31 -6.31
C ASN A 68 8.81 0.61 -7.28
N ALA A 69 9.01 0.49 -8.59
CA ALA A 69 8.28 1.29 -9.58
C ALA A 69 6.77 1.01 -9.51
N ILE A 70 6.39 -0.26 -9.46
CA ILE A 70 4.99 -0.70 -9.37
C ILE A 70 4.37 -0.25 -8.04
N LYS A 71 5.09 -0.48 -6.93
CA LYS A 71 4.71 -0.04 -5.59
C LYS A 71 4.46 1.46 -5.53
N ASN A 72 5.39 2.27 -6.05
CA ASN A 72 5.25 3.73 -6.07
C ASN A 72 4.08 4.17 -6.96
N ALA A 73 3.86 3.50 -8.10
CA ALA A 73 2.70 3.80 -8.96
C ALA A 73 1.37 3.50 -8.26
N LEU A 74 1.30 2.40 -7.52
CA LEU A 74 0.13 2.00 -6.74
C LEU A 74 -0.11 2.91 -5.54
N ALA A 75 0.94 3.40 -4.90
CA ALA A 75 0.86 4.37 -3.80
C ALA A 75 0.31 5.73 -4.25
N LYS A 76 0.42 6.07 -5.55
CA LYS A 76 -0.13 7.30 -6.14
C LYS A 76 -1.66 7.34 -6.08
N ASP A 77 -2.32 6.18 -6.11
CA ASP A 77 -3.78 6.08 -6.18
C ASP A 77 -4.30 4.93 -5.31
N ILE A 78 -4.11 5.09 -4.00
CA ILE A 78 -4.63 4.18 -2.97
C ILE A 78 -6.16 4.03 -3.03
N PRO A 79 -6.97 5.09 -3.26
CA PRO A 79 -8.43 4.92 -3.40
C PRO A 79 -8.80 3.93 -4.53
N SER A 80 -8.18 4.05 -5.70
CA SER A 80 -8.39 3.12 -6.81
C SER A 80 -7.84 1.73 -6.53
N TYR A 81 -6.73 1.62 -5.77
CA TYR A 81 -6.25 0.33 -5.27
C TYR A 81 -7.34 -0.34 -4.43
N LEU A 82 -7.83 0.32 -3.39
CA LEU A 82 -8.83 -0.26 -2.49
C LEU A 82 -10.14 -0.58 -3.22
N LYS A 83 -10.52 0.20 -4.24
CA LYS A 83 -11.73 -0.04 -5.03
C LYS A 83 -11.61 -1.25 -5.97
N LYS A 84 -10.42 -1.49 -6.55
CA LYS A 84 -10.20 -2.50 -7.59
C LYS A 84 -9.50 -3.76 -7.09
N GLY A 85 -8.84 -3.67 -5.93
CA GLY A 85 -8.20 -4.80 -5.28
C GLY A 85 -9.23 -5.74 -4.68
N ARG A 86 -8.82 -6.96 -4.39
CA ARG A 86 -9.65 -7.93 -3.68
C ARG A 86 -9.27 -7.94 -2.21
N TYR A 87 -10.28 -7.88 -1.36
CA TYR A 87 -10.07 -8.01 0.08
C TYR A 87 -9.63 -9.43 0.44
N LEU A 88 -8.54 -9.54 1.20
CA LEU A 88 -7.97 -10.82 1.62
C LEU A 88 -8.40 -11.23 3.04
N GLY A 89 -8.87 -10.28 3.85
CA GLY A 89 -9.11 -10.48 5.27
C GLY A 89 -8.30 -9.51 6.13
N TRP A 90 -8.36 -9.73 7.43
CA TRP A 90 -7.71 -8.91 8.44
C TRP A 90 -7.04 -9.78 9.50
N ARG A 91 -6.17 -9.20 10.32
CA ARG A 91 -5.62 -9.86 11.51
C ARG A 91 -5.30 -8.87 12.62
N ARG A 92 -5.38 -9.30 13.87
CA ARG A 92 -4.89 -8.51 15.01
C ARG A 92 -3.38 -8.31 14.92
N VAL A 93 -2.92 -7.15 15.39
CA VAL A 93 -1.49 -6.89 15.50
C VAL A 93 -0.88 -7.83 16.55
N LEU A 94 0.26 -8.43 16.21
CA LEU A 94 1.00 -9.29 17.13
C LEU A 94 1.58 -8.47 18.29
N GLU A 95 1.57 -9.04 19.49
CA GLU A 95 2.14 -8.41 20.68
C GLU A 95 3.62 -8.02 20.45
N GLY A 96 4.01 -6.84 20.93
CA GLY A 96 5.35 -6.28 20.76
C GLY A 96 5.68 -5.76 19.35
N LYS A 97 4.72 -5.75 18.40
CA LYS A 97 4.87 -5.13 17.07
C LYS A 97 3.81 -4.06 16.87
N HIS A 98 4.17 -2.95 16.20
CA HIS A 98 3.24 -1.89 15.78
C HIS A 98 2.21 -1.50 16.85
N GLU A 99 2.69 -1.18 18.06
CA GLU A 99 1.88 -1.05 19.28
C GLU A 99 0.74 -0.03 19.17
N GLU A 100 0.85 0.91 18.23
CA GLU A 100 -0.16 1.92 17.94
C GLU A 100 -1.37 1.38 17.15
N SER A 101 -1.22 0.21 16.53
CA SER A 101 -2.22 -0.41 15.64
C SER A 101 -2.99 -1.51 16.37
N ALA A 102 -4.31 -1.59 16.14
CA ALA A 102 -5.18 -2.64 16.66
C ALA A 102 -5.16 -3.88 15.75
N TYR A 103 -5.33 -3.66 14.45
CA TYR A 103 -5.32 -4.72 13.43
C TYR A 103 -4.94 -4.17 12.06
N PHE A 104 -4.59 -5.07 11.16
CA PHE A 104 -4.36 -4.79 9.74
C PHE A 104 -5.42 -5.45 8.86
N ALA A 105 -5.86 -4.76 7.83
CA ALA A 105 -6.70 -5.26 6.75
C ALA A 105 -5.87 -5.30 5.45
N TYR A 106 -6.02 -6.36 4.65
CA TYR A 106 -5.19 -6.60 3.48
C TYR A 106 -6.00 -6.68 2.19
N PHE A 107 -5.45 -6.09 1.13
CA PHE A 107 -6.05 -6.09 -0.19
C PHE A 107 -4.99 -6.46 -1.22
N ASP A 108 -5.25 -7.45 -2.07
CA ASP A 108 -4.36 -7.75 -3.20
C ASP A 108 -4.79 -7.09 -4.49
N ARG A 109 -3.80 -6.77 -5.32
CA ARG A 109 -3.99 -6.33 -6.70
C ARG A 109 -2.82 -6.77 -7.55
N GLU A 110 -3.13 -7.26 -8.74
CA GLU A 110 -2.13 -7.69 -9.71
C GLU A 110 -2.08 -6.71 -10.89
N ILE A 111 -0.94 -6.04 -11.05
CA ILE A 111 -0.61 -5.22 -12.23
C ILE A 111 0.80 -5.56 -12.65
N GLY A 112 0.94 -6.60 -13.48
CA GLY A 112 2.22 -7.18 -13.86
C GLY A 112 2.95 -7.94 -12.75
N VAL A 113 2.76 -7.55 -11.48
CA VAL A 113 3.13 -8.31 -10.29
C VAL A 113 2.00 -8.24 -9.27
N LYS A 114 1.81 -9.32 -8.50
CA LYS A 114 0.90 -9.33 -7.37
C LYS A 114 1.48 -8.49 -6.23
N THR A 115 0.69 -7.55 -5.74
CA THR A 115 1.02 -6.68 -4.62
C THR A 115 -0.07 -6.79 -3.57
N ILE A 116 0.29 -6.51 -2.31
CA ILE A 116 -0.65 -6.50 -1.20
C ILE A 116 -0.54 -5.16 -0.48
N LEU A 117 -1.65 -4.42 -0.43
CA LEU A 117 -1.80 -3.21 0.38
C LEU A 117 -2.26 -3.60 1.79
N ALA A 118 -1.49 -3.22 2.79
CA ALA A 118 -1.85 -3.30 4.20
C ALA A 118 -2.40 -1.94 4.67
N MET A 119 -3.64 -1.97 5.16
CA MET A 119 -4.29 -0.86 5.86
C MET A 119 -4.27 -1.14 7.36
N ARG A 120 -3.90 -0.18 8.19
CA ARG A 120 -3.93 -0.32 9.66
C ARG A 120 -5.11 0.43 10.25
N LYS A 121 -5.75 -0.17 11.24
CA LYS A 121 -6.65 0.52 12.18
C LYS A 121 -5.88 0.82 13.46
N MET A 122 -5.93 2.07 13.91
CA MET A 122 -5.27 2.51 15.14
C MET A 122 -6.09 2.09 16.37
N LYS A 123 -5.43 1.81 17.51
CA LYS A 123 -6.12 1.42 18.77
C LYS A 123 -7.08 2.48 19.32
N ASN A 124 -6.86 3.75 18.99
CA ASN A 124 -7.72 4.85 19.40
C ASN A 124 -9.05 4.93 18.64
N GLY A 125 -9.36 3.96 17.76
CA GLY A 125 -10.62 3.93 17.01
C GLY A 125 -10.66 4.86 15.79
N GLY A 126 -9.60 5.63 15.53
CA GLY A 126 -9.50 6.57 14.39
C GLY A 126 -9.57 5.90 13.01
N PRO A 127 -9.59 6.68 11.92
CA PRO A 127 -9.72 6.14 10.56
C PRO A 127 -8.61 5.14 10.20
N TYR A 128 -8.89 4.29 9.23
CA TYR A 128 -7.89 3.42 8.62
C TYR A 128 -6.82 4.26 7.92
N LYS A 129 -5.56 3.86 8.07
CA LYS A 129 -4.42 4.49 7.41
C LYS A 129 -3.66 3.48 6.58
N PRO A 130 -3.18 3.83 5.38
CA PRO A 130 -2.38 2.92 4.61
C PRO A 130 -1.01 2.78 5.29
N TYR A 131 -0.52 1.54 5.39
CA TYR A 131 0.69 1.21 6.13
C TYR A 131 1.84 0.81 5.20
N ALA A 132 1.59 -0.17 4.33
CA ALA A 132 2.60 -0.69 3.43
C ALA A 132 1.97 -1.28 2.17
N ILE A 133 2.73 -1.29 1.08
CA ILE A 133 2.47 -2.13 -0.08
C ILE A 133 3.64 -3.11 -0.17
N ILE A 134 3.36 -4.40 -0.08
CA ILE A 134 4.36 -5.48 -0.03
C ILE A 134 4.15 -6.47 -1.17
N ASP A 135 5.18 -7.22 -1.51
CA ASP A 135 5.07 -8.33 -2.46
C ASP A 135 4.44 -9.56 -1.81
N GLN A 136 4.07 -10.53 -2.65
CA GLN A 136 3.45 -11.77 -2.22
C GLN A 136 4.35 -12.58 -1.28
N TYR A 137 5.67 -12.62 -1.53
CA TYR A 137 6.60 -13.38 -0.71
C TYR A 137 6.65 -12.82 0.73
N ALA A 138 6.78 -11.50 0.87
CA ALA A 138 6.77 -10.84 2.17
C ALA A 138 5.43 -11.03 2.89
N PHE A 139 4.31 -11.03 2.16
CA PHE A 139 3.00 -11.30 2.73
C PHE A 139 2.90 -12.72 3.31
N GLU A 140 3.19 -13.74 2.50
CA GLU A 140 3.08 -15.15 2.87
C GLU A 140 3.99 -15.54 4.03
N ASN A 141 5.18 -14.94 4.13
CA ASN A 141 6.13 -15.25 5.18
C ASN A 141 5.91 -14.50 6.50
N ASN A 142 5.15 -13.39 6.52
CA ASN A 142 5.10 -12.50 7.70
C ASN A 142 3.70 -12.21 8.24
N VAL A 143 2.64 -12.45 7.48
CA VAL A 143 1.28 -12.05 7.86
C VAL A 143 0.54 -13.16 8.62
N GLY A 144 0.76 -14.42 8.28
CA GLY A 144 0.05 -15.55 8.88
C GLY A 144 -1.42 -15.61 8.42
N GLU A 145 -2.26 -16.27 9.22
CA GLU A 145 -3.68 -16.46 8.90
C GLU A 145 -4.48 -15.16 8.99
N LEU A 146 -5.47 -15.03 8.10
CA LEU A 146 -6.39 -13.90 8.06
C LEU A 146 -7.80 -14.34 8.44
N GLU A 147 -8.46 -13.47 9.20
CA GLU A 147 -9.88 -13.54 9.50
C GLU A 147 -10.69 -12.85 8.38
N ILE A 148 -11.82 -13.44 8.00
CA ILE A 148 -12.73 -12.88 6.99
C ILE A 148 -13.85 -12.10 7.69
N GLY A 149 -14.26 -10.98 7.10
CA GLY A 149 -15.34 -10.14 7.58
C GLY A 149 -14.84 -8.87 8.27
N THR A 150 -15.68 -8.28 9.11
CA THR A 150 -15.34 -7.04 9.82
C THR A 150 -14.75 -7.37 11.19
N PRO A 151 -13.58 -6.81 11.56
CA PRO A 151 -13.02 -6.92 12.90
C PRO A 151 -14.03 -6.49 13.97
N LEU A 152 -14.25 -7.36 14.94
CA LEU A 152 -15.04 -7.13 16.15
C LEU A 152 -14.25 -6.31 17.19
#